data_AF-A0A1Q6M7P0-F1
#
_entry.id   AF-A0A1Q6M7P0-F1
#
_cell.length_a   1.000
_cell.length_b   1.000
_cell.length_c   1.000
_cell.angle_alpha   90.00
_cell.angle_beta   90.00
_cell.angle_gamma   90.00
#
_symmetry.space_group_name_H-M   'P 1'
#
loop_
_entity.id
_entity.type
_entity.pdbx_description
1 polymer ?
#
loop_
_entity_poly.entity_id
_entity_poly.type
_entity_poly.pdbx_seq_one_letter_code
_entity_poly.pdbx_strand_id
1 'polypeptide(L)'
;MEIFNNDNYKFISDYVEQKLPILKENQNFKAEYLRLTDAMEELEQTLSKQQKEQFNEIVQLFYKTEEYYFAFSYSLGVKYGEDLKRI
;
A
#
# COMPACT_ATOMS: atom_id res chain seq x y z
N MET A 1 -1.19 -19.04 7.37
CA MET A 1 -2.28 -18.11 7.00
C MET A 1 -3.32 -18.89 6.24
N GLU A 2 -4.55 -18.98 6.76
CA GLU A 2 -5.66 -19.74 6.19
C GLU A 2 -6.07 -19.32 4.76
N ILE A 3 -5.59 -18.18 4.26
CA ILE A 3 -5.83 -17.67 2.90
C ILE A 3 -5.39 -18.65 1.80
N PHE A 4 -4.37 -19.48 2.04
CA PHE A 4 -3.88 -20.46 1.08
C PHE A 4 -4.49 -21.86 1.24
N ASN A 5 -5.33 -22.07 2.26
CA ASN A 5 -5.74 -23.42 2.64
C ASN A 5 -6.96 -23.97 1.88
N ASN A 6 -7.48 -23.33 0.82
CA ASN A 6 -8.70 -23.77 0.14
C ASN A 6 -8.79 -23.36 -1.35
N ASP A 7 -7.74 -23.58 -2.15
CA ASP A 7 -7.78 -23.32 -3.62
C ASP A 7 -8.31 -21.93 -4.03
N ASN A 8 -8.13 -20.94 -3.14
CA ASN A 8 -8.68 -19.60 -3.30
C ASN A 8 -7.82 -18.72 -4.22
N TYR A 9 -7.12 -19.34 -5.17
CA TYR A 9 -6.34 -18.69 -6.22
C TYR A 9 -7.21 -17.74 -7.04
N LYS A 10 -8.52 -18.03 -7.14
CA LYS A 10 -9.51 -17.15 -7.74
C LYS A 10 -9.68 -15.84 -6.97
N PHE A 11 -9.77 -15.89 -5.64
CA PHE A 11 -9.83 -14.66 -4.83
C PHE A 11 -8.55 -13.82 -4.98
N ILE A 12 -7.38 -14.47 -5.01
CA ILE A 12 -6.11 -13.76 -5.21
C ILE A 12 -6.02 -13.20 -6.64
N SER A 13 -6.42 -13.96 -7.66
CA SER A 13 -6.44 -13.49 -9.05
C SER A 13 -7.44 -12.36 -9.26
N ASP A 14 -8.67 -12.50 -8.76
CA ASP A 14 -9.71 -11.47 -8.82
C ASP A 14 -9.25 -10.20 -8.07
N TYR A 15 -8.53 -10.36 -6.95
CA TYR A 15 -7.93 -9.24 -6.23
C TYR A 15 -6.82 -8.56 -7.04
N VAL A 16 -5.92 -9.32 -7.67
CA VAL A 16 -4.85 -8.78 -8.53
C VAL A 16 -5.45 -8.11 -9.78
N GLU A 17 -6.46 -8.68 -10.41
CA GLU A 17 -7.18 -8.12 -11.55
C GLU A 17 -7.94 -6.84 -11.19
N GLN A 18 -8.57 -6.78 -10.01
CA GLN A 18 -9.17 -5.55 -9.50
C GLN A 18 -8.14 -4.44 -9.24
N LYS A 19 -6.91 -4.81 -8.89
CA LYS A 19 -5.83 -3.84 -8.60
C LYS A 19 -5.01 -3.46 -9.83
N LEU A 20 -5.06 -4.25 -10.92
CA LEU A 20 -4.36 -3.99 -12.17
C LEU A 20 -4.61 -2.59 -12.78
N PRO A 21 -5.83 -2.01 -12.76
CA PRO A 21 -6.08 -0.63 -13.18
C PRO A 21 -5.32 0.40 -12.33
N ILE A 22 -5.32 0.23 -11.01
CA ILE A 22 -4.58 1.10 -10.07
C ILE A 22 -3.07 0.95 -10.27
N LEU A 23 -2.59 -0.26 -10.57
CA LEU A 23 -1.19 -0.49 -10.92
C LEU A 23 -0.79 0.15 -12.26
N LYS A 24 -1.75 0.42 -13.16
CA LYS A 24 -1.55 1.17 -14.42
C LYS A 24 -1.59 2.69 -14.22
N GLU A 25 -2.20 3.18 -13.14
CA GLU A 25 -2.11 4.59 -12.71
C GLU A 25 -0.70 4.99 -12.21
N ASN A 26 0.25 4.03 -12.18
CA ASN A 26 1.66 4.21 -11.82
C ASN A 26 2.36 5.43 -12.48
N GLN A 27 1.89 5.88 -13.64
CA GLN A 27 2.45 7.08 -14.28
C GLN A 27 2.28 8.33 -13.40
N ASN A 28 1.18 8.43 -12.65
CA ASN A 28 0.91 9.53 -11.73
C ASN A 28 1.31 9.23 -10.28
N PHE A 29 1.57 7.97 -9.93
CA PHE A 29 1.89 7.58 -8.56
C PHE A 29 3.02 8.42 -7.95
N LYS A 30 4.10 8.69 -8.72
CA LYS A 30 5.18 9.56 -8.23
C LYS A 30 4.71 10.99 -7.95
N ALA A 31 3.85 11.55 -8.81
CA ALA A 31 3.33 12.90 -8.63
C ALA A 31 2.34 12.97 -7.45
N GLU A 32 1.49 11.95 -7.30
CA GLU A 32 0.54 11.84 -6.19
C GLU A 32 1.24 11.59 -4.85
N TYR A 33 2.30 10.77 -4.84
CA TYR A 33 3.13 10.53 -3.67
C TYR A 33 3.84 11.82 -3.22
N LEU A 34 4.43 12.57 -4.16
CA LEU A 34 5.01 13.88 -3.86
C LEU A 34 3.94 14.86 -3.34
N ARG A 35 2.77 14.89 -3.98
CA ARG A 35 1.66 15.75 -3.54
C ARG A 35 1.16 15.39 -2.14
N LEU A 36 1.15 14.10 -1.78
CA LEU A 36 0.80 13.64 -0.43
C LEU A 36 1.77 14.21 0.59
N THR A 37 3.09 14.13 0.33
CA THR A 37 4.10 14.74 1.19
C THR A 37 3.87 16.25 1.34
N ASP A 38 3.70 16.95 0.22
CA ASP A 38 3.45 18.40 0.23
C ASP A 38 2.17 18.73 1.04
N ALA A 39 1.10 17.95 0.87
CA ALA A 39 -0.17 18.16 1.56
C ALA A 39 -0.05 17.96 3.07
N MET A 40 0.78 17.00 3.50
CA MET A 40 1.05 16.75 4.90
C MET A 40 1.82 17.90 5.53
N GLU A 41 2.84 18.44 4.83
CA GLU A 41 3.60 19.61 5.30
C GLU A 41 2.72 20.87 5.36
N GLU A 42 1.92 21.13 4.32
CA GLU A 42 0.95 22.22 4.27
C GLU A 42 -0.03 22.16 5.44
N LEU A 43 -0.58 20.98 5.71
CA LEU A 43 -1.50 20.78 6.83
C LEU A 43 -0.80 20.99 8.16
N GLU A 44 0.39 20.39 8.36
CA GLU A 44 1.14 20.49 9.61
C GLU A 44 1.38 21.96 10.01
N GLN A 45 1.69 22.84 9.05
CA GLN A 45 1.90 24.27 9.30
C GLN A 45 0.70 24.97 9.94
N THR A 46 -0.53 24.49 9.69
CA THR A 46 -1.78 25.07 10.23
C THR A 46 -2.17 24.52 11.60
N LEU A 47 -1.53 23.43 12.06
CA LEU A 47 -1.90 22.75 13.28
C LEU A 47 -1.29 23.40 14.53
N SER A 48 -2.04 23.38 15.64
CA SER A 48 -1.50 23.70 16.96
C SER A 48 -0.51 22.64 17.44
N LYS A 49 0.29 22.94 18.48
CA LYS A 49 1.32 22.04 18.98
C LYS A 49 0.79 20.63 19.33
N GLN A 50 -0.34 20.56 20.05
CA GLN A 50 -0.93 19.27 20.44
C GLN A 50 -1.47 18.50 19.23
N GLN A 51 -2.05 19.21 18.25
CA GLN A 51 -2.54 18.59 17.01
C GLN A 51 -1.40 18.06 16.15
N LYS A 52 -0.23 18.73 16.14
CA LYS A 52 0.98 18.25 15.44
C LYS A 52 1.48 16.93 16.02
N GLU A 53 1.50 16.78 17.33
CA GLU A 53 1.92 15.53 17.99
C GLU A 53 0.99 14.37 17.59
N GLN A 54 -0.33 14.60 17.61
CA GLN A 54 -1.31 13.61 17.17
C GLN A 54 -1.22 13.30 15.67
N PHE A 55 -1.02 14.33 14.84
CA PHE A 55 -0.86 14.17 13.40
C PHE A 55 0.38 13.33 13.09
N ASN A 56 1.51 13.63 13.73
CA ASN A 56 2.75 12.86 13.55
C ASN A 56 2.58 11.38 13.94
N GLU A 57 1.85 11.07 15.01
CA GLU A 57 1.52 9.69 15.37
C GLU A 57 0.71 8.99 14.26
N ILE A 58 -0.31 9.65 13.72
CA ILE A 58 -1.12 9.12 12.61
C ILE A 58 -0.26 8.86 11.38
N VAL A 59 0.61 9.80 11.01
CA VAL A 59 1.53 9.68 9.88
C VAL A 59 2.48 8.48 10.05
N GLN A 60 3.05 8.32 11.24
CA GLN A 60 3.93 7.19 11.54
C GLN A 60 3.20 5.85 11.46
N LEU A 61 1.97 5.78 12.00
CA LEU A 61 1.13 4.58 11.91
C LEU A 61 0.82 4.23 10.45
N PHE A 62 0.46 5.23 9.63
CA PHE A 62 0.18 5.04 8.21
C PHE A 62 1.38 4.43 7.46
N TYR A 63 2.57 5.02 7.57
CA TYR A 63 3.77 4.50 6.89
C TYR A 63 4.16 3.11 7.36
N LYS A 64 4.06 2.83 8.66
CA LYS A 64 4.35 1.48 9.20
C LYS A 64 3.40 0.43 8.64
N THR A 65 2.12 0.79 8.49
CA THR A 65 1.12 -0.09 7.89
C THR A 65 1.38 -0.28 6.39
N GLU A 66 1.75 0.78 5.67
CA GLU A 66 2.13 0.71 4.25
C GLU A 66 3.34 -0.20 4.03
N GLU A 67 4.41 -0.04 4.81
CA GLU A 67 5.60 -0.91 4.77
C GLU A 67 5.24 -2.38 4.99
N TYR A 68 4.35 -2.66 5.95
CA TYR A 68 3.88 -4.02 6.19
C TYR A 68 3.18 -4.61 4.97
N TYR A 69 2.26 -3.87 4.35
CA TYR A 69 1.57 -4.32 3.14
C TYR A 69 2.52 -4.47 1.95
N PHE A 70 3.51 -3.59 1.82
CA PHE A 70 4.52 -3.68 0.77
C PHE A 70 5.38 -4.94 0.97
N ALA A 71 5.91 -5.16 2.17
CA ALA A 71 6.71 -6.34 2.50
C ALA A 71 5.91 -7.64 2.33
N PHE A 72 4.63 -7.63 2.72
CA PHE A 72 3.73 -8.76 2.51
C PHE A 72 3.50 -9.04 1.03
N SER A 73 3.15 -8.02 0.24
CA SER A 73 2.93 -8.13 -1.21
C SER A 73 4.18 -8.59 -1.95
N TYR A 74 5.35 -8.05 -1.60
CA TYR A 74 6.63 -8.47 -2.15
C TYR A 74 6.94 -9.94 -1.79
N SER A 75 6.72 -10.33 -0.53
CA SER A 75 6.92 -11.72 -0.10
C SER A 75 5.99 -12.69 -0.84
N LEU A 76 4.74 -12.29 -1.12
CA LEU A 76 3.82 -13.08 -1.95
C LEU A 76 4.30 -13.18 -3.40
N GLY A 77 4.74 -12.08 -3.99
CA GLY A 77 5.27 -12.04 -5.36
C GLY A 77 6.57 -12.85 -5.51
N VAL A 78 7.47 -12.81 -4.53
CA VAL A 78 8.71 -13.61 -4.55
C VAL A 78 8.43 -15.09 -4.29
N LYS A 79 7.54 -15.40 -3.33
CA LYS A 79 7.26 -16.78 -2.93
C LYS A 79 6.38 -17.54 -3.91
N TYR A 80 5.43 -16.88 -4.58
CA TYR A 80 4.46 -17.50 -5.50
C TYR A 80 4.55 -16.98 -6.93
N GLY A 81 5.46 -16.03 -7.23
CA GLY A 81 5.58 -15.45 -8.56
C GLY A 81 6.00 -16.44 -9.65
N GLU A 82 6.76 -17.49 -9.31
CA GLU A 82 7.08 -18.57 -10.24
C GLU A 82 5.88 -19.48 -10.53
N ASP A 83 4.99 -19.67 -9.55
CA ASP A 83 3.77 -20.48 -9.71
C ASP A 83 2.69 -19.71 -10.49
N LEU A 84 2.60 -18.38 -10.30
CA LEU A 84 1.71 -17.50 -11.08
C LEU A 84 2.10 -17.38 -12.55
N LYS A 85 3.38 -17.55 -12.91
CA LYS A 85 3.83 -17.59 -14.32
C LYS A 85 3.43 -18.87 -15.07
N ARG A 86 3.00 -19.90 -14.35
CA ARG A 86 2.67 -21.24 -14.90
C ARG A 86 1.17 -21.45 -15.11
N ILE A 87 0.35 -20.46 -14.77
CA ILE A 87 -1.09 -20.37 -15.06
C ILE A 87 -1.24 -19.55 -16.34
#